data_AF-A0A2C1KAR7-F1
#
_entry.id   AF-A0A2C1KAR7-F1
#
_cell.length_a   1.000
_cell.length_b   1.000
_cell.length_c   1.000
_cell.angle_alpha   90.00
_cell.angle_beta   90.00
_cell.angle_gamma   90.00
#
_symmetry.space_group_name_H-M   'P 1'
#
loop_
_entity.id
_entity.type
_entity.pdbx_description
1 polymer ?
#
loop_
_entity_poly.entity_id
_entity_poly.type
_entity_poly.pdbx_seq_one_letter_code
_entity_poly.pdbx_strand_id
1 'polypeptide(L)' 'MENTKEQLSNNIELVREEMMQAVLKYGIQNERSIELSQKLDRLIVAFQKSTITNSCEDSCCLGKSKLG' A
#
# COMPACT_ATOMS: atom_id res chain seq x y z
N MET A 1 -3.91 16.89 10.14
CA MET A 1 -3.68 16.17 8.87
C MET A 1 -4.19 14.72 9.00
N GLU A 2 -5.42 14.53 9.47
CA GLU A 2 -6.03 13.21 9.71
C GLU A 2 -6.81 12.67 8.50
N ASN A 3 -7.35 13.58 7.68
CA ASN A 3 -8.26 13.26 6.57
C ASN A 3 -7.59 12.34 5.51
N THR A 4 -6.30 12.50 5.25
CA THR A 4 -5.61 11.74 4.17
C THR A 4 -5.40 10.26 4.52
N LYS A 5 -5.12 9.93 5.79
CA LYS A 5 -4.91 8.52 6.21
C LYS A 5 -6.22 7.76 6.24
N GLU A 6 -7.28 8.39 6.74
CA GLU A 6 -8.63 7.81 6.78
C GLU A 6 -9.18 7.59 5.36
N GLN A 7 -9.02 8.58 4.47
CA GLN A 7 -9.37 8.43 3.05
C GLN A 7 -8.63 7.27 2.37
N LEU A 8 -7.32 7.14 2.61
CA LEU A 8 -6.53 6.02 2.09
C LEU A 8 -7.03 4.67 2.62
N SER A 9 -7.32 4.59 3.92
CA SER A 9 -7.87 3.38 4.55
C SER A 9 -9.23 3.01 3.95
N ASN A 10 -10.13 3.98 3.78
CA ASN A 10 -11.45 3.75 3.19
C ASN A 10 -11.34 3.29 1.73
N ASN A 11 -10.42 3.88 0.96
CA ASN A 11 -10.18 3.46 -0.41
C ASN A 11 -9.61 2.03 -0.50
N ILE A 12 -8.77 1.62 0.44
CA ILE A 12 -8.26 0.24 0.52
C ILE A 12 -9.42 -0.72 0.70
N GLU A 13 -10.33 -0.46 1.65
CA GLU A 13 -11.44 -1.38 1.90
C GLU A 13 -12.43 -1.44 0.75
N LEU A 14 -12.76 -0.29 0.14
CA LEU A 14 -13.65 -0.27 -1.02
C LEU A 14 -13.07 -1.08 -2.20
N VAL A 15 -11.78 -0.90 -2.51
CA VAL A 15 -11.14 -1.65 -3.60
C VAL A 15 -11.00 -3.14 -3.25
N ARG A 16 -10.80 -3.49 -1.98
CA ARG A 16 -10.80 -4.89 -1.52
C ARG A 16 -12.15 -5.56 -1.76
N GLU A 17 -13.23 -4.89 -1.39
CA GLU A 17 -14.59 -5.41 -1.61
C GLU A 17 -14.90 -5.57 -3.11
N GLU A 18 -14.56 -4.57 -3.93
CA GLU A 18 -14.70 -4.65 -5.38
C GLU A 18 -13.90 -5.82 -5.97
N MET A 19 -12.66 -6.01 -5.51
CA MET A 19 -11.80 -7.13 -5.94
C MET A 19 -12.43 -8.47 -5.58
N MET A 20 -12.91 -8.62 -4.33
CA MET A 20 -13.58 -9.84 -3.89
C MET A 20 -14.83 -10.14 -4.73
N GLN A 21 -15.65 -9.14 -5.01
CA GLN A 21 -16.82 -9.30 -5.88
C GLN A 21 -16.43 -9.69 -7.31
N ALA A 22 -15.37 -9.09 -7.86
CA ALA A 22 -14.86 -9.44 -9.18
C ALA A 22 -14.34 -10.89 -9.23
N VAL A 23 -13.61 -11.31 -8.20
CA VAL A 23 -13.12 -12.70 -8.05
C VAL A 23 -14.28 -13.69 -7.97
N LEU A 24 -15.30 -13.39 -7.16
CA LEU A 24 -16.47 -14.25 -7.02
C LEU A 24 -17.28 -14.35 -8.32
N LYS A 25 -17.33 -13.27 -9.10
CA LYS A 25 -18.14 -13.20 -10.32
C LYS A 25 -17.43 -13.75 -11.56
N TYR A 26 -16.13 -13.51 -11.70
CA TYR A 26 -15.37 -13.76 -12.92
C TYR A 26 -14.17 -14.69 -12.71
N GLY A 27 -13.77 -14.95 -11.46
CA GLY A 27 -12.59 -15.73 -11.11
C GLY A 27 -11.33 -14.88 -10.90
N ILE A 28 -10.32 -15.51 -10.29
CA ILE A 28 -9.05 -14.86 -9.92
C ILE A 28 -8.17 -14.51 -11.13
N GLN A 29 -8.32 -15.22 -12.24
CA GLN A 29 -7.53 -15.00 -13.46
C GLN A 29 -8.18 -13.98 -14.40
N ASN A 30 -9.37 -13.48 -14.08
CA ASN A 30 -10.02 -12.46 -14.88
C ASN A 30 -9.21 -11.15 -14.83
N GLU A 31 -9.07 -10.49 -15.98
CA GLU A 31 -8.34 -9.23 -16.13
C GLU A 31 -8.78 -8.18 -15.09
N ARG A 32 -10.09 -8.04 -14.86
CA ARG A 32 -10.62 -7.09 -13.87
C ARG A 32 -10.21 -7.44 -12.44
N SER A 33 -10.19 -8.72 -12.09
CA SER A 33 -9.73 -9.18 -10.77
C SER A 33 -8.25 -8.88 -10.57
N ILE A 34 -7.44 -9.04 -11.63
CA ILE A 34 -6.00 -8.73 -11.64
C ILE A 34 -5.76 -7.22 -11.53
N GLU A 35 -6.50 -6.40 -12.27
CA GLU A 35 -6.38 -4.94 -12.18
C GLU A 35 -6.72 -4.42 -10.78
N LEU A 36 -7.79 -4.95 -10.18
CA LEU A 36 -8.20 -4.58 -8.84
C LEU A 36 -7.19 -5.02 -7.78
N SER A 37 -6.57 -6.21 -7.92
CA SER A 37 -5.52 -6.65 -7.00
C SER A 37 -4.27 -5.75 -7.09
N GLN A 38 -3.83 -5.39 -8.29
CA GLN A 38 -2.71 -4.46 -8.48
C GLN A 38 -3.03 -3.06 -7.93
N LYS A 39 -4.26 -2.59 -8.09
CA LYS A 39 -4.70 -1.30 -7.51
C LYS A 39 -4.69 -1.36 -5.99
N LEU A 40 -5.18 -2.45 -5.40
CA LEU A 40 -5.17 -2.67 -3.95
C LEU A 40 -3.75 -2.66 -3.38
N ASP A 41 -2.82 -3.36 -4.02
CA ASP A 41 -1.41 -3.39 -3.62
C ASP A 41 -0.79 -1.98 -3.61
N ARG A 42 -1.04 -1.17 -4.64
CA ARG A 42 -0.56 0.21 -4.71
C ARG A 42 -1.09 1.07 -3.57
N LEU A 43 -2.37 0.92 -3.21
CA LEU A 43 -2.98 1.65 -2.10
C LEU A 43 -2.39 1.23 -0.75
N ILE A 44 -2.17 -0.08 -0.54
CA ILE A 44 -1.54 -0.60 0.69
C ILE A 44 -0.12 -0.04 0.84
N VAL A 45 0.67 -0.05 -0.23
CA VAL A 45 2.03 0.52 -0.22
C VAL A 45 2.01 2.01 0.06
N ALA A 46 1.07 2.76 -0.53
CA ALA A 46 0.92 4.19 -0.26
C ALA A 46 0.55 4.46 1.20
N PHE A 47 -0.36 3.68 1.77
CA PHE A 47 -0.74 3.77 3.17
C PHE A 47 0.44 3.47 4.10
N GLN A 48 1.16 2.37 3.87
CA GLN A 48 2.36 2.01 4.64
C GLN A 48 3.44 3.11 4.57
N LYS A 49 3.70 3.69 3.40
CA LYS A 49 4.64 4.81 3.29
C LYS A 49 4.17 6.01 4.13
N SER A 50 2.87 6.32 4.10
CA SER A 50 2.30 7.42 4.88
C SER A 50 2.33 7.19 6.41
N THR A 51 2.42 5.94 6.86
CA THR A 51 2.58 5.59 8.27
C THR A 51 4.04 5.55 8.69
N ILE A 52 4.96 5.12 7.82
CA ILE A 52 6.40 5.02 8.09
C ILE A 52 7.11 6.37 8.09
N THR A 53 6.63 7.38 7.34
CA THR A 53 7.26 8.72 7.28
C THR A 53 7.26 9.51 8.61
N ASN A 54 6.75 8.95 9.71
CA ASN A 54 6.85 9.53 11.07
C ASN A 54 7.97 8.89 11.93
N SER A 55 8.81 7.99 11.40
CA SER A 55 9.76 7.20 12.21
C SER A 55 11.21 7.18 11.67
N CYS A 56 11.61 8.14 10.85
CA CYS A 56 13.02 8.22 10.39
C CYS A 56 13.59 9.64 10.51
N GLU A 57 13.41 10.26 11.69
CA GLU A 57 14.41 11.19 12.23
C GLU A 57 15.07 10.48 13.42
N ASP A 58 15.95 9.53 13.15
CA ASP A 58 17.20 9.38 13.92
C ASP A 58 18.03 8.20 13.39
N SER A 59 19.30 8.51 13.14
CA SER A 59 20.38 7.57 12.82
C SER A 59 20.33 6.88 11.45
N CYS A 60 20.45 7.67 10.37
CA CYS A 60 21.09 7.19 9.15
C CYS A 60 22.23 8.14 8.77
N CYS A 61 23.31 8.20 9.58
CA CYS A 61 24.62 8.77 9.20
C CYS A 61 25.63 8.67 10.35
N LEU A 62 26.37 7.57 10.47
CA LEU A 62 27.72 7.46 11.06
C LEU A 62 28.18 6.02 10.79
N GLY A 63 29.27 5.66 10.11
CA GLY A 63 30.38 6.38 9.52
C GLY A 63 31.43 5.33 9.14
N LYS A 64 31.86 5.35 7.88
CA LYS A 64 33.15 4.83 7.34
C LYS A 64 33.60 3.42 7.77
N SER A 65 33.33 2.42 6.93
CA SER A 65 34.23 1.27 6.79
C SER A 65 35.32 1.62 5.77
N LYS A 66 36.49 2.05 6.25
CA LYS A 66 37.73 2.07 5.48
C LYS A 66 38.61 0.94 6.02
N LEU A 67 38.66 -0.18 5.33
CA LEU A 67 39.69 -1.21 5.50
C LEU A 67 40.29 -1.47 4.12
N GLY A 68 41.44 -0.84 3.90
CA GLY A 68 42.36 -1.06 2.79
C GLY A 68 43.76 -0.88 3.34
#